data_AF-A0A9X4NEB4-F1
#
_entry.id   AF-A0A9X4NEB4-F1
#
_cell.length_a   1.000
_cell.length_b   1.000
_cell.length_c   1.000
_cell.angle_alpha   90.00
_cell.angle_beta   90.00
_cell.angle_gamma   90.00
#
_symmetry.space_group_name_H-M   'P 1'
#
loop_
_entity.id
_entity.type
_entity.pdbx_description
1 polymer ?
#
loop_
_entity_poly.entity_id
_entity_poly.type
_entity_poly.pdbx_seq_one_letter_code
_entity_poly.pdbx_strand_id
1 'polypeptide(L)'
;MKAKNKSFKLLMVLSLLMCLVGINLFKPSNVFAADYGNKFITGHELTDDLGNPKTDFGIYDDVQAHWDFDIPVGSVSQRDTMSVNVPDLLTYQKILLLK
;
A
#
# COMPACT_ATOMS: atom_id res chain seq x y z
N MET A 1 -13.58 -28.27 59.29
CA MET A 1 -13.70 -27.46 58.07
C MET A 1 -12.30 -27.05 57.58
N LYS A 2 -11.71 -27.70 56.57
CA LYS A 2 -10.31 -27.43 56.12
C LYS A 2 -10.15 -27.41 54.57
N ALA A 3 -11.21 -27.09 53.85
CA ALA A 3 -11.24 -27.10 52.38
C ALA A 3 -11.34 -25.70 51.72
N LYS A 4 -11.65 -24.65 52.49
CA LYS A 4 -11.95 -23.30 51.97
C LYS A 4 -10.75 -22.56 51.35
N ASN A 5 -9.52 -22.94 51.69
CA ASN A 5 -8.30 -22.23 51.28
C ASN A 5 -7.62 -22.80 50.04
N LYS A 6 -7.86 -24.08 49.69
CA LYS A 6 -7.31 -24.70 48.47
C LYS A 6 -8.03 -24.21 47.22
N SER A 7 -9.36 -24.12 47.27
CA SER A 7 -10.19 -23.62 46.15
C SER A 7 -9.93 -22.14 45.86
N PHE A 8 -9.72 -21.32 46.89
CA PHE A 8 -9.40 -19.90 46.73
C PHE A 8 -8.03 -19.67 46.08
N LYS A 9 -7.01 -20.45 46.48
CA LYS A 9 -5.68 -20.43 45.83
C LYS A 9 -5.75 -20.86 44.37
N LEU A 10 -6.56 -21.87 44.05
CA LEU A 10 -6.72 -22.35 42.68
C LEU A 10 -7.38 -21.30 41.77
N LEU A 11 -8.42 -20.62 42.26
CA LEU A 11 -9.06 -19.51 41.55
C LEU A 11 -8.10 -18.35 41.25
N MET A 12 -7.22 -18.03 42.20
CA MET A 12 -6.24 -16.95 42.04
C MET A 12 -5.17 -17.31 40.98
N VAL A 13 -4.73 -18.58 40.93
CA VAL A 13 -3.80 -19.07 39.91
C VAL A 13 -4.44 -19.10 38.52
N LEU A 14 -5.71 -19.50 38.43
CA LEU A 14 -6.44 -19.56 37.16
C LEU A 14 -6.66 -18.15 36.56
N SER A 15 -6.97 -17.17 37.41
CA SER A 15 -7.07 -15.76 37.03
C SER A 15 -5.74 -15.20 36.51
N LEU A 16 -4.65 -15.47 37.21
CA LEU A 16 -3.31 -15.04 36.78
C LEU A 16 -2.92 -15.67 35.44
N LEU A 17 -3.24 -16.95 35.24
CA LEU A 17 -3.00 -17.67 33.98
C LEU A 17 -3.80 -17.06 32.82
N MET A 18 -5.07 -16.70 33.03
CA MET A 18 -5.86 -16.02 31.99
C MET A 18 -5.30 -14.62 31.64
N CYS A 19 -4.82 -13.88 32.64
CA CYS A 19 -4.13 -12.61 32.38
C CYS A 19 -2.87 -12.81 31.53
N LEU A 20 -2.05 -13.84 31.80
CA LEU A 20 -0.83 -14.14 31.03
C LEU A 20 -1.11 -14.57 29.58
N VAL A 21 -2.21 -15.29 29.33
CA VAL A 21 -2.59 -15.75 27.98
C VAL A 21 -3.25 -14.63 27.16
N GLY A 22 -4.03 -13.75 27.79
CA GLY A 22 -4.74 -12.65 27.11
C GLY A 22 -3.83 -11.59 26.47
N ILE A 23 -2.64 -11.36 27.03
CA ILE A 23 -1.70 -10.33 26.52
C ILE A 23 -1.06 -10.74 25.19
N ASN A 24 -0.95 -12.05 24.91
CA ASN A 24 -0.26 -12.56 23.72
C ASN A 24 -1.18 -12.68 22.49
N LEU A 25 -2.51 -12.62 22.66
CA LEU A 25 -3.47 -12.74 21.55
C LEU A 25 -3.81 -11.41 20.86
N PHE A 26 -3.57 -10.27 21.52
CA PHE A 26 -3.82 -8.93 20.97
C PHE A 26 -2.50 -8.24 20.64
N LYS A 27 -1.73 -8.81 19.71
CA LYS A 27 -0.70 -8.02 19.03
C LYS A 27 -1.42 -7.22 17.94
N PRO A 28 -1.49 -5.88 18.01
CA PRO A 28 -1.91 -5.13 16.84
C PRO A 28 -0.93 -5.45 15.72
N SER A 29 -1.44 -6.03 14.63
CA SER A 29 -0.70 -6.11 13.39
C SER A 29 -0.49 -4.68 12.93
N ASN A 30 0.72 -4.14 13.12
CA ASN A 30 1.12 -2.91 12.46
C ASN A 30 1.22 -3.22 10.96
N VAL A 31 0.10 -3.14 10.24
CA VAL A 31 0.08 -3.19 8.79
C VAL A 31 0.55 -1.82 8.32
N PHE A 32 1.83 -1.73 7.96
CA PHE A 32 2.35 -0.55 7.30
C PHE A 32 1.78 -0.50 5.88
N ALA A 33 1.50 0.72 5.40
CA ALA A 33 1.21 0.93 3.99
C ALA A 33 2.39 0.41 3.16
N ALA A 34 2.07 -0.38 2.14
CA ALA A 34 3.06 -0.89 1.22
C ALA A 34 3.39 0.14 0.14
N ASP A 35 4.66 0.18 -0.27
CA ASP A 35 5.08 0.86 -1.49
C ASP A 35 5.32 -0.18 -2.58
N TYR A 36 4.51 -0.13 -3.64
CA TYR A 36 4.59 -1.03 -4.78
C TYR A 36 5.54 -0.54 -5.86
N GLY A 37 6.12 0.67 -5.74
CA GLY A 37 6.99 1.23 -6.76
C GLY A 37 6.31 1.22 -8.14
N ASN A 38 6.97 0.63 -9.14
CA ASN A 38 6.47 0.52 -10.52
C ASN A 38 5.80 -0.83 -10.85
N LYS A 39 5.50 -1.67 -9.84
CA LYS A 39 5.08 -3.07 -10.04
C LYS A 39 3.85 -3.24 -10.93
N PHE A 40 2.93 -2.29 -10.89
CA PHE A 40 1.66 -2.34 -11.62
C PHE A 40 1.71 -1.66 -13.00
N ILE A 41 2.85 -1.06 -13.38
CA ILE A 41 3.00 -0.41 -14.69
C ILE A 41 3.09 -1.50 -15.76
N THR A 42 2.20 -1.46 -16.74
CA THR A 42 2.11 -2.43 -17.84
C THR A 42 2.59 -1.84 -19.17
N GLY A 43 2.55 -0.52 -19.31
CA GLY A 43 2.98 0.21 -20.51
C GLY A 43 3.50 1.60 -20.16
N HIS A 44 4.41 2.11 -20.97
CA HIS A 44 4.82 3.51 -20.91
C HIS A 44 5.26 4.00 -22.29
N GLU A 45 4.85 5.20 -22.65
CA GLU A 45 5.17 5.83 -23.92
C GLU A 45 5.15 7.36 -23.81
N LEU A 46 5.68 8.01 -24.84
CA LEU A 46 5.47 9.44 -25.05
C LEU A 46 4.39 9.62 -26.12
N THR A 47 3.49 10.57 -25.90
CA THR A 47 2.45 10.92 -26.85
C THR A 47 2.49 12.41 -27.17
N ASP A 48 1.91 12.79 -28.31
CA ASP A 48 1.58 14.19 -28.58
C ASP A 48 0.36 14.67 -27.78
N ASP A 49 -0.03 15.93 -28.00
CA ASP A 49 -1.19 16.58 -27.37
C ASP A 49 -2.52 15.89 -27.66
N LEU A 50 -2.60 15.16 -28.78
CA LEU A 50 -3.75 14.37 -29.20
C LEU A 50 -3.73 12.93 -28.67
N GLY A 51 -2.68 12.54 -27.93
CA GLY A 51 -2.54 11.20 -27.37
C GLY A 51 -2.01 10.15 -28.35
N ASN A 52 -1.43 10.56 -29.49
CA ASN A 52 -0.82 9.60 -30.42
C ASN A 52 0.61 9.26 -29.98
N PRO A 53 0.97 7.97 -29.91
CA PRO A 53 2.33 7.54 -29.59
C PRO A 53 3.37 8.08 -30.56
N LYS A 54 4.45 8.67 -30.04
CA LYS A 54 5.58 9.20 -30.82
C LYS A 54 6.91 8.97 -30.13
N THR A 55 7.96 8.82 -30.95
CA THR A 55 9.34 8.65 -30.48
C THR A 55 10.26 9.80 -30.89
N ASP A 56 9.72 10.79 -31.62
CA ASP A 56 10.44 11.98 -32.09
C ASP A 56 9.55 13.19 -31.87
N PHE A 57 10.14 14.27 -31.36
CA PHE A 57 9.46 15.50 -30.99
C PHE A 57 10.32 16.69 -31.38
N GLY A 58 9.68 17.67 -32.02
CA GLY A 58 10.27 18.99 -32.25
C GLY A 58 10.44 19.78 -30.96
N ILE A 59 11.29 20.81 -30.99
CA ILE A 59 11.58 21.68 -29.83
C ILE A 59 10.38 22.51 -29.34
N TYR A 60 9.25 22.47 -30.06
CA TYR A 60 8.01 23.17 -29.72
C TYR A 60 6.81 22.23 -29.63
N ASP A 61 7.04 20.92 -29.71
CA ASP A 61 5.95 19.95 -29.61
C ASP A 61 5.53 19.80 -28.15
N ASP A 62 4.22 19.73 -27.94
CA ASP A 62 3.68 19.32 -26.66
C ASP A 62 3.88 17.81 -26.49
N VAL A 63 4.62 17.45 -25.45
CA VAL A 63 4.94 16.05 -25.12
C VAL A 63 4.20 15.66 -23.84
N GLN A 64 3.50 14.53 -23.90
CA GLN A 64 2.90 13.91 -22.72
C GLN A 64 3.57 12.57 -22.47
N ALA A 65 3.86 12.27 -21.22
CA ALA A 65 4.26 10.92 -20.83
C ALA A 65 3.03 10.16 -20.34
N HIS A 66 2.82 8.98 -20.92
CA HIS A 66 1.67 8.13 -20.68
C HIS A 66 2.13 6.84 -20.02
N TRP A 67 1.41 6.41 -18.98
CA TRP A 67 1.62 5.13 -18.30
C TRP A 67 0.31 4.38 -18.19
N ASP A 68 0.33 3.13 -18.61
CA ASP A 68 -0.73 2.17 -18.34
C ASP A 68 -0.43 1.40 -17.06
N PHE A 69 -1.47 1.11 -16.29
CA PHE A 69 -1.37 0.32 -15.07
C PHE A 69 -2.48 -0.72 -14.97
N ASP A 70 -2.14 -1.91 -14.46
CA ASP A 70 -3.09 -2.95 -14.09
C ASP A 70 -2.90 -3.30 -12.61
N ILE A 71 -3.91 -2.99 -11.80
CA ILE A 71 -3.92 -3.23 -10.36
C ILE A 71 -4.96 -4.32 -10.08
N PRO A 72 -4.54 -5.56 -9.79
CA PRO A 72 -5.47 -6.65 -9.54
C PRO A 72 -6.38 -6.35 -8.34
N VAL A 73 -7.65 -6.75 -8.43
CA VAL A 73 -8.62 -6.57 -7.34
C VAL A 73 -8.13 -7.26 -6.07
N GLY A 74 -8.11 -6.51 -4.96
CA GLY A 74 -7.67 -7.00 -3.66
C GLY A 74 -6.14 -7.05 -3.48
N SER A 75 -5.36 -6.62 -4.47
CA SER A 75 -3.88 -6.59 -4.36
C SER A 75 -3.33 -5.41 -3.56
N VAL A 76 -4.13 -4.35 -3.36
CA VAL A 76 -3.74 -3.13 -2.65
C VAL A 76 -4.73 -2.81 -1.53
N SER A 77 -4.22 -2.17 -0.48
CA SER A 77 -4.98 -1.66 0.66
C SER A 77 -4.99 -0.14 0.68
N GLN A 78 -5.88 0.43 1.49
CA GLN A 78 -5.92 1.87 1.69
C GLN A 78 -4.55 2.38 2.16
N ARG A 79 -4.11 3.49 1.57
CA ARG A 79 -2.83 4.19 1.85
C ARG A 79 -1.60 3.55 1.24
N ASP A 80 -1.72 2.41 0.57
CA ASP A 80 -0.63 1.88 -0.25
C ASP A 80 -0.29 2.87 -1.38
N THR A 81 0.97 2.88 -1.79
CA THR A 81 1.50 3.80 -2.81
C THR A 81 2.10 3.05 -3.98
N MET A 82 2.12 3.71 -5.13
CA MET A 82 2.94 3.34 -6.29
C MET A 82 3.67 4.60 -6.78
N SER A 83 4.79 4.41 -7.46
CA SER A 83 5.64 5.48 -7.97
C SER A 83 5.86 5.35 -9.46
N VAL A 84 5.83 6.48 -10.15
CA VAL A 84 6.12 6.60 -11.58
C VAL A 84 7.31 7.53 -11.75
N ASN A 85 8.33 7.07 -12.47
CA ASN A 85 9.51 7.89 -12.78
C ASN A 85 9.22 8.72 -14.02
N VAL A 86 9.16 10.03 -13.86
CA VAL A 86 9.03 10.96 -14.98
C VAL A 86 10.42 11.45 -15.37
N PRO A 87 10.79 11.37 -16.66
CA PRO A 87 12.05 11.90 -17.13
C PRO A 87 12.24 13.37 -16.77
N ASP A 88 13.43 13.75 -16.28
CA ASP A 88 13.76 15.12 -15.85
C ASP A 88 13.58 16.19 -16.95
N LEU A 89 13.61 15.75 -18.21
CA LEU A 89 13.38 16.59 -19.40
C LEU A 89 11.91 17.04 -19.51
N LEU A 90 10.98 16.38 -18.83
CA LEU A 90 9.57 16.73 -18.82
C LEU A 90 9.26 17.55 -17.57
N THR A 91 8.80 18.78 -17.76
CA THR A 91 8.33 19.61 -16.65
C THR A 91 6.86 19.32 -16.39
N TYR A 92 6.50 18.97 -15.15
CA TYR A 92 5.11 18.71 -14.77
C TYR A 92 4.26 19.98 -14.85
N GLN A 93 3.53 20.14 -15.95
CA GLN A 93 2.52 21.20 -16.08
C GLN A 93 1.15 20.71 -15.55
N LYS A 94 0.82 19.42 -15.74
CA LYS A 94 -0.50 18.86 -15.41
C LYS A 94 -0.44 17.34 -15.27
N ILE A 95 -1.13 16.78 -14.25
CA ILE A 95 -1.35 15.34 -14.10
C ILE A 95 -2.82 15.06 -14.46
N LEU A 96 -3.06 14.10 -15.36
CA LEU A 96 -4.39 13.64 -15.72
C LEU A 96 -4.56 12.18 -15.29
N LEU A 97 -5.51 11.92 -14.39
CA LEU A 97 -5.92 10.57 -14.01
C LEU A 97 -7.20 10.23 -14.74
N LEU A 98 -7.11 9.37 -15.76
CA LEU A 98 -8.26 8.81 -16.44
C LEU A 98 -8.77 7.61 -15.61
N LYS A 99 -10.07 7.59 -15.33
CA LYS A 99 -10.74 6.55 -14.53
C LYS A 99 -11.33 5.47 -15.41
#